data_AF-A0AB37W234-F1
#
_entry.id   AF-A0AB37W234-F1
#
_cell.length_a   1.000
_cell.length_b   1.000
_cell.length_c   1.000
_cell.angle_alpha   90.00
_cell.angle_beta   90.00
_cell.angle_gamma   90.00
#
_symmetry.space_group_name_H-M   'P 1'
#
loop_
_entity.id
_entity.type
_entity.pdbx_description
1 polymer ?
#
loop_
_entity_poly.entity_id
_entity_poly.type
_entity_poly.pdbx_seq_one_letter_code
_entity_poly.pdbx_strand_id
1 'polypeptide(L)'
;MLFSYFSDVVAPVMVVLDDDTNGYTSLVLPMAIEDEVLRRAVSVVAAQHLSRQRPELQKAAEAGRAAVISRLRSDSLQQSAEKVFNKFTWATLIVLLVGETVTGSADYGFLIQMLLSLSLSNPGRDANSVLLKFLQAQTQLFELLGVPLLGEEVGLLTTMKATESLMSWLAYPHLAENSDDRRLADLIRQCFISACDIYMRSAANAETNPTFHESIQSHSIQQLIGMVSQISPDTRGAHALVWVYFVAGAASTDQGQRDFFVHRMELVHSRTQFQNVSTAIQSLKNIWARGHGGRWTACLPQLSNVLVM
;
A
#
# COMPACT_ATOMS: atom_id res chain seq x y z
N MET A 1 0.02 -25.31 5.55
CA MET A 1 0.86 -24.44 6.39
C MET A 1 1.05 -23.05 5.79
N LEU A 2 1.65 -22.88 4.60
CA LEU A 2 1.88 -21.53 4.05
C LEU A 2 0.58 -20.84 3.59
N PHE A 3 -0.36 -21.56 3.00
CA PHE A 3 -1.68 -21.02 2.62
C PHE A 3 -2.50 -20.60 3.84
N SER A 4 -2.56 -21.43 4.87
CA SER A 4 -3.22 -21.08 6.13
C SER A 4 -2.54 -19.88 6.78
N TYR A 5 -1.20 -19.85 6.83
CA TYR A 5 -0.47 -18.70 7.36
C TYR A 5 -0.73 -17.41 6.56
N PHE A 6 -0.80 -17.48 5.22
CA PHE A 6 -1.20 -16.34 4.40
C PHE A 6 -2.60 -15.86 4.78
N SER A 7 -3.56 -16.78 4.88
CA SER A 7 -4.96 -16.49 5.24
C SER A 7 -5.09 -15.85 6.62
N ASP A 8 -4.37 -16.37 7.62
CA ASP A 8 -4.59 -16.03 9.02
C ASP A 8 -3.74 -14.84 9.49
N VAL A 9 -2.65 -14.52 8.78
CA VAL A 9 -1.65 -13.53 9.22
C VAL A 9 -1.42 -12.43 8.20
N VAL A 10 -1.31 -12.76 6.91
CA VAL A 10 -0.95 -11.78 5.86
C VAL A 10 -2.20 -11.09 5.31
N ALA A 11 -3.20 -11.87 4.88
CA ALA A 11 -4.43 -11.38 4.27
C ALA A 11 -5.22 -10.38 5.14
N PRO A 12 -5.31 -10.53 6.49
CA PRO A 12 -6.00 -9.58 7.35
C PRO A 12 -5.36 -8.18 7.37
N VAL A 13 -4.04 -8.11 7.15
CA VAL A 13 -3.29 -6.84 7.12
C VAL A 13 -3.52 -6.10 5.79
N MET A 14 -3.89 -6.81 4.73
CA MET A 14 -4.06 -6.24 3.38
C MET A 14 -5.45 -5.63 3.11
N VAL A 15 -6.34 -5.66 4.09
CA VAL A 15 -7.66 -5.02 4.04
C VAL A 15 -7.82 -4.11 5.26
N VAL A 16 -8.66 -3.08 5.16
CA VAL A 16 -8.89 -2.16 6.30
C VAL A 16 -9.71 -2.87 7.38
N LEU A 17 -10.85 -3.43 6.99
CA LEU A 17 -11.68 -4.26 7.83
C LEU A 17 -11.61 -5.69 7.30
N ASP A 18 -11.15 -6.59 8.16
CA ASP A 18 -11.08 -8.01 7.88
C ASP A 18 -12.39 -8.69 8.32
N ASP A 19 -13.11 -9.21 7.34
CA ASP A 19 -14.36 -9.93 7.48
C ASP A 19 -14.45 -11.04 6.42
N ASP A 20 -15.58 -11.75 6.37
CA ASP A 20 -15.80 -12.88 5.45
C ASP A 20 -15.76 -12.45 3.95
N THR A 21 -15.73 -11.14 3.66
CA THR A 21 -15.62 -10.58 2.31
C THR A 21 -14.17 -10.28 1.90
N ASN A 22 -13.17 -10.59 2.74
CA ASN A 22 -11.76 -10.40 2.40
C ASN A 22 -11.41 -11.13 1.09
N GLY A 23 -11.13 -10.38 0.02
CA GLY A 23 -10.88 -10.94 -1.31
C GLY A 23 -9.58 -11.74 -1.40
N TYR A 24 -8.62 -11.52 -0.51
CA TYR A 24 -7.41 -12.34 -0.45
C TYR A 24 -7.73 -13.77 -0.02
N THR A 25 -8.61 -13.96 0.96
CA THR A 25 -9.00 -15.30 1.44
C THR A 25 -10.10 -15.91 0.57
N SER A 26 -11.12 -15.12 0.19
CA SER A 26 -12.30 -15.61 -0.54
C SER A 26 -12.13 -15.73 -2.06
N LEU A 27 -11.15 -15.04 -2.66
CA LEU A 27 -10.93 -15.04 -4.12
C LEU A 27 -9.51 -15.48 -4.50
N VAL A 28 -8.48 -14.85 -3.93
CA VAL A 28 -7.09 -15.11 -4.33
C VAL A 28 -6.65 -16.52 -3.93
N LEU A 29 -6.96 -16.98 -2.71
CA LEU A 29 -6.59 -18.35 -2.30
C LEU A 29 -7.25 -19.44 -3.15
N PRO A 30 -8.56 -19.39 -3.47
CA PRO A 30 -9.16 -20.31 -4.43
C PRO A 30 -8.48 -20.28 -5.81
N MET A 31 -8.20 -19.09 -6.36
CA MET A 31 -7.47 -18.97 -7.63
C MET A 31 -6.07 -19.57 -7.56
N ALA A 32 -5.40 -19.46 -6.41
CA ALA A 32 -4.08 -20.02 -6.18
C ALA A 32 -4.08 -21.56 -6.09
N ILE A 33 -5.24 -22.21 -6.00
CA ILE A 33 -5.34 -23.67 -6.15
C ILE A 33 -5.32 -24.05 -7.65
N GLU A 34 -5.86 -23.19 -8.51
CA GLU A 34 -5.99 -23.41 -9.95
C GLU A 34 -4.73 -23.05 -10.75
N ASP A 35 -3.95 -22.06 -10.31
CA ASP A 35 -2.77 -21.56 -11.04
C ASP A 35 -1.46 -21.73 -10.24
N GLU A 36 -0.46 -22.35 -10.87
CA GLU A 36 0.79 -22.69 -10.20
C GLU A 36 1.66 -21.46 -9.86
N VAL A 37 1.61 -20.42 -10.69
CA VAL A 37 2.43 -19.21 -10.51
C VAL A 37 1.87 -18.42 -9.32
N LEU A 38 0.56 -18.22 -9.27
CA LEU A 38 -0.14 -17.59 -8.17
C LEU A 38 0.01 -18.41 -6.87
N ARG A 39 -0.12 -19.73 -6.92
CA ARG A 39 0.13 -20.64 -5.79
C ARG A 39 1.50 -20.41 -5.17
N ARG A 40 2.51 -20.30 -6.04
CA ARG A 40 3.89 -20.08 -5.63
C ARG A 40 4.07 -18.69 -5.05
N ALA A 41 3.48 -17.65 -5.65
CA ALA A 41 3.54 -16.29 -5.12
C ALA A 41 2.94 -16.21 -3.71
N VAL A 42 1.74 -16.76 -3.47
CA VAL A 42 1.10 -16.82 -2.15
C VAL A 42 2.01 -17.52 -1.13
N SER A 43 2.56 -18.67 -1.51
CA SER A 43 3.45 -19.45 -0.63
C SER A 43 4.74 -18.69 -0.31
N VAL A 44 5.31 -18.00 -1.28
CA VAL A 44 6.52 -17.18 -1.11
C VAL A 44 6.27 -16.03 -0.15
N VAL A 45 5.19 -15.26 -0.33
CA VAL A 45 4.88 -14.13 0.54
C VAL A 45 4.66 -14.58 1.98
N ALA A 46 3.92 -15.68 2.17
CA ALA A 46 3.75 -16.29 3.49
C ALA A 46 5.09 -16.73 4.11
N ALA A 47 5.97 -17.35 3.31
CA ALA A 47 7.29 -17.78 3.77
C ALA A 47 8.21 -16.59 4.08
N GLN A 48 8.16 -15.50 3.31
CA GLN A 48 8.88 -14.25 3.58
C GLN A 48 8.48 -13.69 4.95
N HIS A 49 7.17 -13.57 5.21
CA HIS A 49 6.68 -13.06 6.48
C HIS A 49 7.05 -14.00 7.65
N LEU A 50 6.81 -15.32 7.49
CA LEU A 50 7.10 -16.32 8.52
C LEU A 50 8.61 -16.45 8.80
N SER A 51 9.47 -16.14 7.83
CA SER A 51 10.93 -16.25 7.99
C SER A 51 11.48 -15.38 9.11
N ARG A 52 10.76 -14.33 9.52
CA ARG A 52 11.09 -13.52 10.69
C ARG A 52 11.13 -14.35 11.98
N GLN A 53 10.28 -15.36 12.08
CA GLN A 53 10.23 -16.29 13.21
C GLN A 53 10.96 -17.61 12.89
N ARG A 54 11.14 -17.91 11.60
CA ARG A 54 11.74 -19.15 11.08
C ARG A 54 12.78 -18.86 9.99
N PRO A 55 13.99 -18.40 10.36
CA PRO A 55 15.01 -17.97 9.39
C PRO A 55 15.37 -19.01 8.33
N GLU A 56 15.17 -20.29 8.60
CA GLU A 56 15.37 -21.38 7.65
C GLU A 56 14.51 -21.25 6.37
N LEU A 57 13.40 -20.52 6.42
CA LEU A 57 12.52 -20.30 5.27
C LEU A 57 13.01 -19.20 4.32
N GLN A 58 13.92 -18.33 4.76
CA GLN A 58 14.32 -17.14 4.02
C GLN A 58 14.87 -17.48 2.63
N LYS A 59 15.87 -18.36 2.57
CA LYS A 59 16.53 -18.74 1.30
C LYS A 59 15.55 -19.38 0.32
N ALA A 60 14.62 -20.19 0.82
CA ALA A 60 13.60 -20.83 -0.02
C ALA A 60 12.59 -19.79 -0.55
N ALA A 61 12.22 -18.81 0.27
CA ALA A 61 11.32 -17.74 -0.12
C ALA A 61 11.95 -16.83 -1.20
N GLU A 62 13.22 -16.44 -1.04
CA GLU A 62 13.97 -15.65 -2.03
C GLU A 62 14.10 -16.39 -3.38
N ALA A 63 14.50 -17.66 -3.35
CA ALA A 63 14.57 -18.49 -4.56
C ALA A 63 13.18 -18.68 -5.21
N GLY A 64 12.14 -18.78 -4.39
CA GLY A 64 10.76 -18.84 -4.83
C GLY A 64 10.32 -17.56 -5.55
N ARG A 65 10.59 -16.38 -4.98
CA ARG A 65 10.30 -15.07 -5.58
C ARG A 65 11.01 -14.91 -6.91
N ALA A 66 12.32 -15.19 -6.95
CA ALA A 66 13.11 -15.11 -8.18
C ALA A 66 12.50 -15.97 -9.30
N ALA A 67 12.10 -17.20 -9.00
CA ALA A 67 11.48 -18.07 -9.98
C ALA A 67 10.11 -17.58 -10.48
N VAL A 68 9.27 -16.98 -9.62
CA VAL A 68 8.00 -16.37 -10.04
C VAL A 68 8.27 -15.22 -11.01
N ILE A 69 9.19 -14.31 -10.68
CA ILE A 69 9.56 -13.18 -11.54
C ILE A 69 10.17 -13.66 -12.86
N SER A 70 11.07 -14.64 -12.83
CA SER A 70 11.64 -15.24 -14.04
C SER A 70 10.56 -15.85 -14.92
N ARG A 71 9.54 -16.49 -14.33
CA ARG A 71 8.43 -17.04 -15.09
C ARG A 71 7.58 -15.97 -15.75
N LEU A 72 7.16 -14.94 -15.00
CA LEU A 72 6.41 -13.80 -15.53
C LEU A 72 7.16 -13.11 -16.68
N ARG A 73 8.48 -12.94 -16.54
CA ARG A 73 9.33 -12.37 -17.59
C ARG A 73 9.42 -13.28 -18.81
N SER A 74 9.58 -14.58 -18.62
CA SER A 74 9.60 -15.55 -19.73
C SER A 74 8.30 -15.55 -20.50
N ASP A 75 7.16 -15.52 -19.81
CA ASP A 75 5.84 -15.53 -20.44
C ASP A 75 5.60 -14.22 -21.23
N SER A 76 6.10 -13.08 -20.74
CA SER A 76 6.10 -11.80 -21.47
C SER A 76 6.93 -11.84 -22.77
N LEU A 77 8.11 -12.48 -22.74
CA LEU A 77 9.00 -12.58 -23.90
C LEU A 77 8.48 -13.52 -25.00
N GLN A 78 7.67 -14.52 -24.63
CA GLN A 78 7.13 -15.51 -25.57
C GLN A 78 5.92 -14.99 -26.39
N GLN A 79 5.56 -13.70 -26.27
CA GLN A 79 4.48 -13.01 -27.01
C GLN A 79 3.10 -13.69 -26.99
N SER A 80 2.87 -14.62 -26.06
CA SER A 80 1.54 -15.23 -25.89
C SER A 80 0.68 -14.29 -25.05
N ALA A 81 -0.01 -13.36 -25.73
CA ALA A 81 -0.84 -12.35 -25.09
C ALA A 81 -1.81 -12.95 -24.07
N GLU A 82 -2.40 -14.11 -24.36
CA GLU A 82 -3.33 -14.82 -23.45
C GLU A 82 -2.66 -15.34 -22.16
N LYS A 83 -1.38 -15.74 -22.22
CA LYS A 83 -0.63 -16.17 -21.04
C LYS A 83 -0.18 -15.01 -20.15
N VAL A 84 -0.04 -13.82 -20.73
CA VAL A 84 0.40 -12.62 -20.02
C VAL A 84 -0.80 -11.86 -19.45
N PHE A 85 -1.80 -11.57 -20.28
CA PHE A 85 -2.94 -10.72 -19.95
C PHE A 85 -4.13 -11.54 -19.44
N ASN A 86 -3.99 -12.13 -18.26
CA ASN A 86 -5.08 -12.88 -17.62
C ASN A 86 -5.21 -12.55 -16.12
N LYS A 87 -6.33 -12.98 -15.53
CA LYS A 87 -6.67 -12.79 -14.12
C LYS A 87 -5.64 -13.37 -13.13
N PHE A 88 -4.95 -14.45 -13.49
CA PHE A 88 -3.95 -15.08 -12.61
C PHE A 88 -2.66 -14.28 -12.56
N THR A 89 -2.19 -13.76 -13.70
CA THR A 89 -1.06 -12.81 -13.75
C THR A 89 -1.39 -11.54 -12.96
N TRP A 90 -2.62 -11.03 -13.08
CA TRP A 90 -3.07 -9.86 -12.33
C TRP A 90 -3.03 -10.10 -10.81
N ALA A 91 -3.64 -11.18 -10.35
CA ALA A 91 -3.60 -11.57 -8.94
C ALA A 91 -2.16 -11.84 -8.46
N THR A 92 -1.31 -12.41 -9.32
CA THR A 92 0.11 -12.68 -8.99
C THR A 92 0.88 -11.39 -8.75
N LEU A 93 0.72 -10.37 -9.60
CA LEU A 93 1.37 -9.08 -9.39
C LEU A 93 0.89 -8.39 -8.10
N ILE A 94 -0.40 -8.45 -7.81
CA ILE A 94 -0.97 -7.97 -6.53
C ILE A 94 -0.31 -8.69 -5.35
N VAL A 95 -0.25 -10.03 -5.37
CA VAL A 95 0.38 -10.80 -4.29
C VAL A 95 1.88 -10.50 -4.17
N LEU A 96 2.60 -10.32 -5.28
CA LEU A 96 4.01 -9.93 -5.22
C LEU A 96 4.19 -8.55 -4.58
N LEU A 97 3.31 -7.58 -4.83
CA LEU A 97 3.32 -6.28 -4.15
C LEU A 97 3.03 -6.41 -2.65
N VAL A 98 2.17 -7.34 -2.24
CA VAL A 98 2.04 -7.72 -0.81
C VAL A 98 3.38 -8.25 -0.27
N GLY A 99 4.12 -9.03 -1.06
CA GLY A 99 5.49 -9.43 -0.71
C GLY A 99 6.44 -8.26 -0.46
N GLU A 100 6.31 -7.17 -1.23
CA GLU A 100 7.10 -5.95 -1.03
C GLU A 100 6.73 -5.23 0.26
N THR A 101 5.45 -5.25 0.68
CA THR A 101 5.05 -4.68 1.98
C THR A 101 5.59 -5.52 3.15
N VAL A 102 5.56 -6.85 3.01
CA VAL A 102 6.13 -7.79 4.00
C VAL A 102 7.64 -7.59 4.17
N THR A 103 8.37 -7.46 3.06
CA THR A 103 9.84 -7.41 3.07
C THR A 103 10.42 -6.00 3.20
N GLY A 104 9.65 -4.97 2.87
CA GLY A 104 10.13 -3.58 2.84
C GLY A 104 11.17 -3.35 1.74
N SER A 105 11.11 -4.11 0.66
CA SER A 105 12.07 -4.09 -0.47
C SER A 105 11.84 -2.89 -1.41
N ALA A 106 12.91 -2.50 -2.10
CA ALA A 106 12.94 -1.39 -3.05
C ALA A 106 12.40 -1.74 -4.45
N ASP A 107 12.16 -3.02 -4.73
CA ASP A 107 11.81 -3.52 -6.08
C ASP A 107 10.34 -3.25 -6.48
N TYR A 108 9.54 -2.64 -5.60
CA TYR A 108 8.11 -2.44 -5.82
C TYR A 108 7.76 -1.60 -7.06
N GLY A 109 8.63 -0.65 -7.43
CA GLY A 109 8.38 0.27 -8.55
C GLY A 109 8.13 -0.45 -9.87
N PHE A 110 8.92 -1.49 -10.17
CA PHE A 110 8.74 -2.31 -11.37
C PHE A 110 7.44 -3.12 -11.32
N LEU A 111 7.07 -3.64 -10.14
CA LEU A 111 5.85 -4.42 -9.96
C LEU A 111 4.59 -3.54 -10.15
N ILE A 112 4.61 -2.30 -9.66
CA ILE A 112 3.53 -1.34 -9.88
C ILE A 112 3.39 -1.02 -11.37
N GLN A 113 4.50 -0.71 -12.06
CA GLN A 113 4.45 -0.41 -13.49
C GLN A 113 3.90 -1.59 -14.31
N MET A 114 4.31 -2.81 -13.98
CA MET A 114 3.76 -4.02 -14.60
C MET A 114 2.27 -4.19 -14.31
N LEU A 115 1.83 -3.95 -13.07
CA LEU A 115 0.43 -4.05 -12.67
C LEU A 115 -0.45 -3.05 -13.44
N LEU A 116 -0.02 -1.78 -13.52
CA LEU A 116 -0.76 -0.74 -14.24
C LEU A 116 -0.79 -1.01 -15.75
N SER A 117 0.33 -1.45 -16.33
CA SER A 117 0.36 -1.81 -17.76
C SER A 117 -0.56 -3.00 -18.06
N LEU A 118 -0.60 -3.97 -17.16
CA LEU A 118 -1.48 -5.13 -17.27
C LEU A 118 -2.95 -4.72 -17.16
N SER A 119 -3.32 -3.89 -16.19
CA SER A 119 -4.73 -3.51 -15.93
C SER A 119 -5.36 -2.77 -17.10
N LEU A 120 -4.57 -1.95 -17.83
CA LEU A 120 -5.01 -1.25 -19.05
C LEU A 120 -5.37 -2.19 -20.20
N SER A 121 -4.85 -3.43 -20.19
CA SER A 121 -5.08 -4.43 -21.25
C SER A 121 -6.38 -5.23 -21.06
N ASN A 122 -7.18 -4.91 -20.03
CA ASN A 122 -8.38 -5.64 -19.62
C ASN A 122 -8.16 -7.16 -19.47
N PRO A 123 -7.26 -7.60 -18.56
CA PRO A 123 -6.89 -9.01 -18.39
C PRO A 123 -7.97 -9.82 -17.65
N GLY A 124 -9.04 -9.16 -17.17
CA GLY A 124 -10.15 -9.76 -16.45
C GLY A 124 -11.38 -10.08 -17.31
N ARG A 125 -11.25 -10.19 -18.63
CA ARG A 125 -12.39 -10.47 -19.54
C ARG A 125 -13.23 -11.69 -19.13
N ASP A 126 -12.56 -12.73 -18.62
CA ASP A 126 -13.20 -13.98 -18.19
C ASP A 126 -13.39 -14.06 -16.66
N ALA A 127 -13.15 -12.96 -15.94
CA ALA A 127 -13.39 -12.88 -14.51
C ALA A 127 -14.86 -12.56 -14.24
N ASN A 128 -15.40 -13.15 -13.17
CA ASN A 128 -16.71 -12.73 -12.68
C ASN A 128 -16.64 -11.29 -12.14
N SER A 129 -17.79 -10.64 -11.99
CA SER A 129 -17.88 -9.22 -11.61
C SER A 129 -17.29 -8.93 -10.22
N VAL A 130 -17.35 -9.88 -9.29
CA VAL A 130 -16.81 -9.75 -7.93
C VAL A 130 -15.29 -9.74 -7.97
N LEU A 131 -14.69 -10.72 -8.65
CA LEU A 131 -13.24 -10.82 -8.82
C LEU A 131 -12.68 -9.62 -9.58
N LEU A 132 -13.35 -9.19 -10.66
CA LEU A 132 -12.91 -8.03 -11.42
C LEU A 132 -12.87 -6.77 -10.56
N LYS A 133 -13.92 -6.51 -9.77
CA LYS A 133 -13.97 -5.37 -8.85
C LYS A 133 -12.88 -5.44 -7.78
N PHE A 134 -12.63 -6.62 -7.22
CA PHE A 134 -11.56 -6.81 -6.24
C PHE A 134 -10.18 -6.50 -6.83
N LEU A 135 -9.83 -7.06 -7.99
CA LEU A 135 -8.53 -6.84 -8.64
C LEU A 135 -8.35 -5.36 -9.03
N GLN A 136 -9.42 -4.70 -9.50
CA GLN A 136 -9.43 -3.26 -9.79
C GLN A 136 -9.20 -2.43 -8.53
N ALA A 137 -9.93 -2.71 -7.45
CA ALA A 137 -9.81 -2.00 -6.18
C ALA A 137 -8.40 -2.15 -5.58
N GLN A 138 -7.82 -3.35 -5.61
CA GLN A 138 -6.43 -3.56 -5.18
C GLN A 138 -5.42 -2.85 -6.08
N THR A 139 -5.67 -2.78 -7.39
CA THR A 139 -4.83 -2.02 -8.32
C THR A 139 -4.85 -0.52 -8.00
N GLN A 140 -6.05 0.03 -7.77
CA GLN A 140 -6.24 1.43 -7.41
C GLN A 140 -5.63 1.78 -6.04
N LEU A 141 -5.64 0.83 -5.09
CA LEU A 141 -4.95 0.93 -3.81
C LEU A 141 -3.42 1.04 -4.01
N PHE A 142 -2.81 0.08 -4.72
CA PHE A 142 -1.37 0.12 -4.98
C PHE A 142 -0.94 1.32 -5.83
N GLU A 143 -1.78 1.75 -6.77
CA GLU A 143 -1.57 2.97 -7.54
C GLU A 143 -1.52 4.20 -6.62
N LEU A 144 -2.56 4.39 -5.79
CA LEU A 144 -2.68 5.55 -4.91
C LEU A 144 -1.54 5.65 -3.91
N LEU A 145 -1.11 4.53 -3.31
CA LEU A 145 -0.09 4.58 -2.26
C LEU A 145 1.33 4.51 -2.81
N GLY A 146 1.52 3.81 -3.93
CA GLY A 146 2.84 3.53 -4.49
C GLY A 146 3.33 4.53 -5.54
N VAL A 147 2.46 5.00 -6.44
CA VAL A 147 2.87 5.93 -7.52
C VAL A 147 3.41 7.26 -6.99
N PRO A 148 2.84 7.89 -5.94
CA PRO A 148 3.40 9.12 -5.37
C PRO A 148 4.85 8.99 -4.87
N LEU A 149 5.28 7.77 -4.53
CA LEU A 149 6.65 7.50 -4.10
C LEU A 149 7.64 7.42 -5.27
N LEU A 150 7.14 7.19 -6.49
CA LEU A 150 7.96 7.00 -7.70
C LEU A 150 8.23 8.30 -8.46
N GLY A 151 7.47 9.37 -8.20
CA GLY A 151 7.71 10.68 -8.80
C GLY A 151 6.64 11.70 -8.46
N GLU A 152 7.04 12.96 -8.33
CA GLU A 152 6.14 14.04 -7.90
C GLU A 152 5.02 14.32 -8.92
N GLU A 153 5.34 14.41 -10.21
CA GLU A 153 4.37 14.73 -11.27
C GLU A 153 3.27 13.66 -11.37
N VAL A 154 3.68 12.39 -11.46
CA VAL A 154 2.73 11.27 -11.49
C VAL A 154 1.98 11.14 -10.17
N GLY A 155 2.64 11.40 -9.04
CA GLY A 155 2.01 11.42 -7.72
C GLY A 155 0.92 12.46 -7.57
N LEU A 156 1.11 13.67 -8.12
CA LEU A 156 0.09 14.72 -8.17
C LEU A 156 -1.14 14.26 -8.96
N LEU A 157 -0.94 13.70 -10.15
CA LEU A 157 -2.03 13.21 -10.99
C LEU A 157 -2.83 12.09 -10.31
N THR A 158 -2.14 11.17 -9.63
CA THR A 158 -2.78 10.06 -8.91
C THR A 158 -3.55 10.56 -7.68
N THR A 159 -2.97 11.45 -6.87
CA THR A 159 -3.62 12.00 -5.67
C THR A 159 -4.82 12.89 -6.00
N MET A 160 -4.83 13.58 -7.13
CA MET A 160 -6.01 14.32 -7.62
C MET A 160 -7.21 13.41 -7.90
N LYS A 161 -6.97 12.13 -8.23
CA LYS A 161 -8.01 11.12 -8.47
C LYS A 161 -8.30 10.25 -7.23
N ALA A 162 -7.74 10.60 -6.07
CA ALA A 162 -7.81 9.78 -4.86
C ALA A 162 -9.24 9.50 -4.42
N THR A 163 -10.18 10.44 -4.55
CA THR A 163 -11.58 10.24 -4.15
C THR A 163 -12.21 9.06 -4.87
N GLU A 164 -12.01 8.93 -6.19
CA GLU A 164 -12.53 7.80 -6.97
C GLU A 164 -11.87 6.48 -6.57
N SER A 165 -10.55 6.49 -6.37
CA SER A 165 -9.80 5.31 -5.89
C SER A 165 -10.27 4.87 -4.51
N LEU A 166 -10.37 5.77 -3.54
CA LEU A 166 -10.81 5.49 -2.17
C LEU A 166 -12.22 4.91 -2.13
N MET A 167 -13.12 5.41 -2.98
CA MET A 167 -14.48 4.87 -3.10
C MET A 167 -14.51 3.43 -3.63
N SER A 168 -13.44 2.90 -4.21
CA SER A 168 -13.41 1.51 -4.69
C SER A 168 -13.10 0.49 -3.58
N TRP A 169 -12.12 0.76 -2.72
CA TRP A 169 -11.62 -0.19 -1.72
C TRP A 169 -12.00 0.15 -0.27
N LEU A 170 -12.58 1.34 0.00
CA LEU A 170 -13.18 1.70 1.30
C LEU A 170 -14.72 1.76 1.27
N ALA A 171 -15.37 1.30 0.20
CA ALA A 171 -16.84 1.42 0.07
C ALA A 171 -17.63 0.55 1.05
N TYR A 172 -17.12 -0.64 1.42
CA TYR A 172 -17.77 -1.60 2.31
C TYR A 172 -19.32 -1.60 2.25
N PRO A 173 -19.92 -1.83 1.07
CA PRO A 173 -21.35 -1.58 0.84
C PRO A 173 -22.27 -2.51 1.66
N HIS A 174 -21.73 -3.64 2.14
CA HIS A 174 -22.43 -4.60 3.00
C HIS A 174 -22.56 -4.15 4.46
N LEU A 175 -21.79 -3.15 4.90
CA LEU A 175 -21.89 -2.65 6.28
C LEU A 175 -23.16 -1.83 6.48
N ALA A 176 -23.81 -2.05 7.63
CA ALA A 176 -24.97 -1.26 8.02
C ALA A 176 -24.59 0.21 8.20
N GLU A 177 -25.45 1.13 7.73
CA GLU A 177 -25.17 2.58 7.71
C GLU A 177 -24.80 3.16 9.09
N ASN A 178 -25.40 2.64 10.16
CA ASN A 178 -25.17 3.10 11.52
C ASN A 178 -24.15 2.27 12.31
N SER A 179 -23.43 1.35 11.65
CA SER A 179 -22.43 0.51 12.33
C SER A 179 -21.18 1.30 12.72
N ASP A 180 -20.52 0.87 13.79
CA ASP A 180 -19.20 1.38 14.19
C ASP A 180 -18.17 1.21 13.07
N ASP A 181 -18.22 0.07 12.38
CA ASP A 181 -17.32 -0.25 11.26
C ASP A 181 -17.51 0.72 10.08
N ARG A 182 -18.76 1.09 9.73
CA ARG A 182 -19.01 2.12 8.71
C ARG A 182 -18.42 3.46 9.12
N ARG A 183 -18.67 3.90 10.36
CA ARG A 183 -18.14 5.17 10.88
C ARG A 183 -16.61 5.19 10.88
N LEU A 184 -16.00 4.07 11.25
CA LEU A 184 -14.55 3.90 11.23
C LEU A 184 -13.99 3.94 9.80
N ALA A 185 -14.60 3.23 8.85
CA ALA A 185 -14.20 3.26 7.45
C ALA A 185 -14.30 4.68 6.87
N ASP A 186 -15.36 5.43 7.20
CA ASP A 186 -15.52 6.83 6.79
C ASP A 186 -14.46 7.75 7.42
N LEU A 187 -14.10 7.53 8.68
CA LEU A 187 -13.05 8.29 9.34
C LEU A 187 -11.67 7.99 8.73
N ILE A 188 -11.37 6.72 8.43
CA ILE A 188 -10.15 6.31 7.72
C ILE A 188 -10.10 6.96 6.32
N ARG A 189 -11.21 6.94 5.59
CA ARG A 189 -11.33 7.61 4.29
C ARG A 189 -11.05 9.11 4.37
N GLN A 190 -11.56 9.80 5.40
CA GLN A 190 -11.27 11.22 5.64
C GLN A 190 -9.78 11.46 5.94
N CYS A 191 -9.14 10.57 6.69
CA CYS A 191 -7.69 10.65 6.94
C CYS A 191 -6.88 10.53 5.63
N PHE A 192 -7.27 9.63 4.73
CA PHE A 192 -6.64 9.51 3.41
C PHE A 192 -6.84 10.74 2.53
N ILE A 193 -8.05 11.31 2.49
CA ILE A 193 -8.32 12.56 1.75
C ILE A 193 -7.43 13.69 2.29
N SER A 194 -7.36 13.84 3.61
CA SER A 194 -6.51 14.85 4.24
C SER A 194 -5.02 14.65 3.94
N ALA A 195 -4.53 13.40 3.94
CA ALA A 195 -3.16 13.10 3.53
C ALA A 195 -2.91 13.44 2.04
N CYS A 196 -3.86 13.15 1.14
CA CYS A 196 -3.75 13.54 -0.27
C CYS A 196 -3.67 15.06 -0.42
N ASP A 197 -4.46 15.83 0.32
CA ASP A 197 -4.40 17.29 0.32
C ASP A 197 -3.05 17.82 0.82
N ILE A 198 -2.51 17.23 1.89
CA ILE A 198 -1.17 17.54 2.43
C ILE A 198 -0.09 17.25 1.39
N TYR A 199 -0.17 16.12 0.68
CA TYR A 199 0.74 15.75 -0.39
C TYR A 199 0.66 16.77 -1.54
N MET A 200 -0.54 17.04 -2.06
CA MET A 200 -0.75 17.95 -3.18
C MET A 200 -0.26 19.37 -2.87
N ARG A 201 -0.48 19.87 -1.65
CA ARG A 201 0.04 21.18 -1.23
C ARG A 201 1.55 21.20 -1.10
N SER A 202 2.15 20.12 -0.62
CA SER A 202 3.62 19.99 -0.55
C SER A 202 4.26 19.98 -1.94
N ALA A 203 3.57 19.35 -2.90
CA ALA A 203 4.00 19.25 -4.29
C ALA A 203 3.56 20.44 -5.18
N ALA A 204 2.70 21.34 -4.71
CA ALA A 204 2.40 22.59 -5.39
C ALA A 204 3.45 23.65 -4.99
N ASN A 205 4.11 24.29 -5.96
CA ASN A 205 5.18 25.27 -5.71
C ASN A 205 4.72 26.41 -4.78
N ALA A 206 5.33 26.52 -3.61
CA ALA A 206 5.12 27.59 -2.63
C ALA A 206 5.97 28.85 -2.93
N GLU A 207 6.16 29.20 -4.21
CA GLU A 207 7.06 30.29 -4.62
C GLU A 207 6.52 31.68 -4.26
N THR A 208 5.22 31.83 -4.03
CA THR A 208 4.58 33.14 -3.87
C THR A 208 4.43 33.61 -2.43
N ASN A 209 4.39 32.73 -1.41
CA ASN A 209 4.32 33.12 0.03
C ASN A 209 4.69 31.97 1.01
N PRO A 210 5.98 31.68 1.25
CA PRO A 210 6.41 30.49 2.01
C PRO A 210 5.79 30.36 3.40
N THR A 211 5.71 31.46 4.17
CA THR A 211 5.20 31.47 5.55
C THR A 211 3.71 31.18 5.65
N PHE A 212 2.91 31.69 4.70
CA PHE A 212 1.48 31.39 4.63
C PHE A 212 1.23 29.92 4.33
N HIS A 213 1.98 29.37 3.36
CA HIS A 213 1.92 27.95 3.01
C HIS A 213 2.31 27.05 4.19
N GLU A 214 3.37 27.39 4.93
CA GLU A 214 3.78 26.65 6.14
C GLU A 214 2.71 26.65 7.24
N SER A 215 2.04 27.79 7.47
CA SER A 215 0.97 27.88 8.47
C SER A 215 -0.25 27.03 8.11
N ILE A 216 -0.64 27.03 6.84
CA ILE A 216 -1.73 26.19 6.31
C ILE A 216 -1.38 24.72 6.43
N GLN A 217 -0.16 24.34 6.03
CA GLN A 217 0.31 22.97 6.10
C GLN A 217 0.30 22.45 7.54
N SER A 218 0.81 23.26 8.47
CA SER A 218 0.82 22.95 9.90
C SER A 218 -0.59 22.77 10.45
N HIS A 219 -1.54 23.63 10.05
CA HIS A 219 -2.95 23.50 10.44
C HIS A 219 -3.58 22.21 9.93
N SER A 220 -3.36 21.86 8.65
CA SER A 220 -3.88 20.61 8.07
C SER A 220 -3.29 19.38 8.74
N ILE A 221 -2.00 19.39 9.11
CA ILE A 221 -1.39 18.29 9.87
C ILE A 221 -2.02 18.17 11.27
N GLN A 222 -2.27 19.28 11.96
CA GLN A 222 -2.94 19.25 13.27
C GLN A 222 -4.37 18.73 13.20
N GLN A 223 -5.12 19.12 12.16
CA GLN A 223 -6.45 18.56 11.91
C GLN A 223 -6.39 17.04 11.70
N LEU A 224 -5.41 16.57 10.91
CA LEU A 224 -5.20 15.14 10.70
C LEU A 224 -4.83 14.42 12.00
N ILE A 225 -3.98 14.99 12.85
CA ILE A 225 -3.68 14.46 14.19
C ILE A 225 -4.97 14.31 14.99
N GLY A 226 -5.85 15.32 14.99
CA GLY A 226 -7.15 15.26 15.65
C GLY A 226 -8.06 14.14 15.13
N MET A 227 -8.07 13.88 13.81
CA MET A 227 -8.83 12.77 13.22
C MET A 227 -8.26 11.41 13.60
N VAL A 228 -6.96 11.18 13.41
CA VAL A 228 -6.34 9.87 13.69
C VAL A 228 -6.28 9.57 15.19
N SER A 229 -6.36 10.58 16.06
CA SER A 229 -6.46 10.39 17.52
C SER A 229 -7.80 9.81 17.97
N GLN A 230 -8.84 9.93 17.14
CA GLN A 230 -10.13 9.26 17.38
C GLN A 230 -10.07 7.75 17.07
N ILE A 231 -9.04 7.30 16.35
CA ILE A 231 -8.80 5.89 16.03
C ILE A 231 -7.76 5.37 17.02
N SER A 232 -8.19 4.51 17.95
CA SER A 232 -7.26 3.83 18.85
C SER A 232 -6.26 3.00 18.03
N PRO A 233 -4.96 3.00 18.38
CA PRO A 233 -3.95 2.17 17.72
C PRO A 233 -4.25 0.67 17.75
N ASP A 234 -5.12 0.20 18.65
CA ASP A 234 -5.51 -1.22 18.77
C ASP A 234 -6.79 -1.55 17.98
N THR A 235 -7.50 -0.54 17.48
CA THR A 235 -8.72 -0.77 16.69
C THR A 235 -8.38 -1.50 15.39
N ARG A 236 -9.35 -2.29 14.93
CA ARG A 236 -9.38 -2.90 13.59
C ARG A 236 -9.16 -1.79 12.54
N GLY A 237 -8.38 -2.05 11.48
CA GLY A 237 -8.14 -1.06 10.42
C GLY A 237 -7.18 0.10 10.75
N ALA A 238 -6.76 0.28 11.99
CA ALA A 238 -5.73 1.28 12.34
C ALA A 238 -4.40 1.05 11.60
N HIS A 239 -4.11 -0.20 11.22
CA HIS A 239 -2.93 -0.56 10.44
C HIS A 239 -2.93 0.01 9.03
N ALA A 240 -4.09 0.37 8.46
CA ALA A 240 -4.18 0.89 7.10
C ALA A 240 -3.68 2.34 6.95
N LEU A 241 -3.35 3.02 8.06
CA LEU A 241 -3.01 4.45 8.08
C LEU A 241 -1.50 4.73 7.90
N VAL A 242 -0.67 3.73 7.61
CA VAL A 242 0.79 3.90 7.49
C VAL A 242 1.14 4.99 6.46
N TRP A 243 0.51 4.96 5.28
CA TRP A 243 0.74 5.98 4.25
C TRP A 243 0.28 7.39 4.71
N VAL A 244 -0.84 7.46 5.42
CA VAL A 244 -1.34 8.72 6.00
C VAL A 244 -0.33 9.30 6.99
N TYR A 245 0.21 8.47 7.89
CA TYR A 245 1.23 8.89 8.85
C TYR A 245 2.53 9.31 8.16
N PHE A 246 2.94 8.59 7.12
CA PHE A 246 4.12 8.91 6.35
C PHE A 246 4.02 10.26 5.64
N VAL A 247 2.93 10.51 4.92
CA VAL A 247 2.74 11.79 4.20
C VAL A 247 2.71 12.97 5.18
N ALA A 248 1.97 12.83 6.28
CA ALA A 248 1.88 13.88 7.29
C ALA A 248 3.23 14.11 7.98
N GLY A 249 3.91 13.04 8.39
CA GLY A 249 5.23 13.11 9.01
C GLY A 249 6.29 13.69 8.08
N ALA A 250 6.26 13.37 6.79
CA ALA A 250 7.17 13.94 5.80
C ALA A 250 6.96 15.45 5.63
N ALA A 251 5.71 15.91 5.71
CA ALA A 251 5.35 17.32 5.65
C ALA A 251 5.56 18.08 6.98
N SER A 252 5.72 17.38 8.11
CA SER A 252 5.89 18.01 9.42
C SER A 252 7.24 18.71 9.60
N THR A 253 7.19 19.93 10.12
CA THR A 253 8.35 20.74 10.54
C THR A 253 8.57 20.70 12.05
N ASP A 254 7.52 20.45 12.83
CA ASP A 254 7.55 20.35 14.29
C ASP A 254 7.99 18.95 14.78
N GLN A 255 8.83 18.90 15.81
CA GLN A 255 9.34 17.64 16.35
C GLN A 255 8.25 16.82 17.04
N GLY A 256 7.31 17.46 17.76
CA GLY A 256 6.22 16.75 18.42
C GLY A 256 5.29 16.04 17.44
N GLN A 257 5.00 16.66 16.30
CA GLN A 257 4.25 16.04 15.20
C GLN A 257 5.00 14.83 14.60
N ARG A 258 6.30 14.98 14.37
CA ARG A 258 7.16 13.89 13.84
C ARG A 258 7.17 12.69 14.78
N ASP A 259 7.37 12.94 16.08
CA ASP A 259 7.38 11.92 17.11
C ASP A 259 6.02 11.20 17.19
N PHE A 260 4.91 11.95 17.09
CA PHE A 260 3.57 11.37 17.05
C PHE A 260 3.39 10.39 15.89
N PHE A 261 3.71 10.78 14.65
CA PHE A 261 3.52 9.90 13.50
C PHE A 261 4.46 8.69 13.51
N VAL A 262 5.72 8.86 13.93
CA VAL A 262 6.66 7.74 14.11
C VAL A 262 6.12 6.75 15.13
N HIS A 263 5.67 7.23 16.28
CA HIS A 263 5.11 6.37 17.32
C HIS A 263 3.90 5.58 16.80
N ARG A 264 2.99 6.22 16.04
CA ARG A 264 1.85 5.53 15.42
C ARG A 264 2.28 4.45 14.43
N MET A 265 3.28 4.71 13.59
CA MET A 265 3.83 3.72 12.67
C MET A 265 4.55 2.57 13.41
N GLU A 266 5.27 2.85 14.49
CA GLU A 266 5.91 1.83 15.33
C GLU A 266 4.89 0.88 15.96
N LEU A 267 3.76 1.41 16.44
CA LEU A 267 2.66 0.59 16.94
C LEU A 267 2.09 -0.31 15.85
N VAL A 268 1.88 0.20 14.63
CA VAL A 268 1.45 -0.64 13.50
C VAL A 268 2.48 -1.73 13.20
N HIS A 269 3.76 -1.38 13.09
CA HIS A 269 4.82 -2.36 12.83
C HIS A 269 4.89 -3.44 13.91
N SER A 270 4.76 -3.08 15.19
CA SER A 270 4.80 -4.05 16.29
C SER A 270 3.68 -5.10 16.19
N ARG A 271 2.52 -4.71 15.64
CA ARG A 271 1.37 -5.60 15.46
C ARG A 271 1.48 -6.43 14.18
N THR A 272 1.78 -5.77 13.06
CA THR A 272 1.73 -6.41 11.74
C THR A 272 2.99 -7.18 11.41
N GLN A 273 4.15 -6.71 11.90
CA GLN A 273 5.46 -7.22 11.50
C GLN A 273 5.74 -7.09 9.99
N PHE A 274 5.12 -6.11 9.33
CA PHE A 274 5.43 -5.79 7.92
C PHE A 274 6.60 -4.81 7.87
N GLN A 275 7.69 -5.22 7.22
CA GLN A 275 8.95 -4.46 7.27
C GLN A 275 8.88 -3.12 6.55
N ASN A 276 7.94 -2.96 5.60
CA ASN A 276 7.77 -1.69 4.91
C ASN A 276 7.53 -0.51 5.88
N VAL A 277 6.84 -0.74 7.00
CA VAL A 277 6.59 0.29 8.01
C VAL A 277 7.88 0.76 8.66
N SER A 278 8.77 -0.17 9.04
CA SER A 278 10.08 0.16 9.62
C SER A 278 10.96 0.90 8.61
N THR A 279 10.98 0.45 7.35
CA THR A 279 11.74 1.12 6.29
C THR A 279 11.15 2.51 6.00
N ALA A 280 9.83 2.68 6.04
CA ALA A 280 9.16 3.97 5.85
C ALA A 280 9.51 4.97 6.96
N ILE A 281 9.60 4.51 8.22
CA ILE A 281 10.09 5.34 9.33
C ILE A 281 11.54 5.79 9.07
N GLN A 282 12.39 4.91 8.53
CA GLN A 282 13.75 5.31 8.17
C GLN A 282 13.77 6.33 7.02
N SER A 283 12.90 6.17 6.02
CA SER A 283 12.73 7.16 4.94
C SER A 283 12.31 8.53 5.49
N LEU A 284 11.42 8.60 6.49
CA LEU A 284 11.07 9.87 7.16
C LEU A 284 12.28 10.54 7.80
N LYS A 285 13.10 9.78 8.53
CA LYS A 285 14.33 10.29 9.14
C LYS A 285 15.29 10.85 8.09
N ASN A 286 15.42 10.17 6.94
CA ASN A 286 16.23 10.63 5.82
C ASN A 286 15.67 11.93 5.20
N ILE A 287 14.35 12.05 5.07
CA ILE A 287 13.68 13.28 4.60
C ILE A 287 14.01 14.45 5.53
N TRP A 288 13.86 14.28 6.85
CA TRP A 288 14.11 15.35 7.82
C TRP A 288 15.58 15.75 7.93
N ALA A 289 16.51 14.81 7.77
CA ALA A 289 17.94 15.07 7.83
C ALA A 289 18.45 16.03 6.74
N ARG A 290 17.71 16.18 5.63
CA ARG A 290 18.05 17.10 4.53
C ARG A 290 17.80 18.57 4.87
N GLY A 291 17.05 18.86 5.93
CA GLY A 291 16.64 20.22 6.27
C GLY A 291 15.78 20.86 5.17
N HIS A 292 15.90 22.18 4.99
CA HIS A 292 15.10 22.98 4.03
C HIS A 292 15.54 22.82 2.55
N GLY A 293 16.29 21.76 2.21
CA GLY A 293 16.78 21.52 0.86
C GLY A 293 15.75 20.82 -0.04
N GLY A 294 14.95 21.60 -0.76
CA GLY A 294 13.99 21.11 -1.76
C GLY A 294 12.72 20.46 -1.18
N ARG A 295 11.66 20.35 -1.99
CA ARG A 295 10.40 19.71 -1.57
C ARG A 295 10.62 18.22 -1.35
N TRP A 296 10.13 17.69 -0.24
CA TRP A 296 10.30 16.27 0.09
C TRP A 296 9.69 15.34 -0.97
N THR A 297 8.57 15.75 -1.57
CA THR A 297 7.85 15.06 -2.66
C THR A 297 8.73 14.84 -3.89
N ALA A 298 9.51 15.84 -4.30
CA ALA A 298 10.44 15.74 -5.44
C ALA A 298 11.59 14.75 -5.20
N CYS A 299 11.86 14.40 -3.94
CA CYS A 299 13.02 13.60 -3.56
C CYS A 299 12.64 12.20 -3.07
N LEU A 300 11.35 11.88 -3.01
CA LEU A 300 10.87 10.53 -2.66
C LEU A 300 11.52 9.42 -3.49
N PRO A 301 11.71 9.54 -4.82
CA PRO A 301 12.31 8.46 -5.60
C PRO A 301 13.76 8.14 -5.20
N GLN A 302 14.44 9.08 -4.54
CA GLN A 302 15.83 8.93 -4.09
C GLN A 302 15.91 8.52 -2.60
N LEU A 303 14.90 8.89 -1.81
CA LEU A 303 14.93 8.79 -0.35
C LEU A 303 14.02 7.70 0.21
N SER A 304 13.00 7.30 -0.55
CA SER A 304 12.05 6.26 -0.19
C SER A 304 12.24 5.04 -1.09
N ASN A 305 12.91 4.03 -0.55
CA ASN A 305 13.14 2.76 -1.24
C ASN A 305 12.15 1.68 -0.75
N VAL A 306 10.89 2.07 -0.54
CA VAL A 306 9.87 1.19 0.05
C VAL A 306 8.48 1.57 -0.40
N LEU A 307 7.63 0.56 -0.59
CA LEU A 307 6.19 0.74 -0.72
C LEU A 307 5.56 1.04 0.64
N VAL A 308 5.24 2.31 0.88
CA VAL A 308 4.58 2.75 2.12
C VAL A 308 3.10 2.42 2.06
N MET A 309 2.67 1.43 2.86
CA MET A 309 1.29 0.93 2.93
C MET A 309 1.00 0.35 4.31
#